data_AF-A0A1W0W6D0-F1
#
_entry.id   AF-A0A1W0W6D0-F1
#
_cell.length_a   1.000
_cell.length_b   1.000
_cell.length_c   1.000
_cell.angle_alpha   90.00
_cell.angle_beta   90.00
_cell.angle_gamma   90.00
#
_symmetry.space_group_name_H-M   'P 1'
#
loop_
_entity.id
_entity.type
_entity.pdbx_description
1 polymer ?
#
loop_
_entity_poly.entity_id
_entity_poly.type
_entity_poly.pdbx_seq_one_letter_code
_entity_poly.pdbx_strand_id
1 'polypeptide(L)'
;MCFCGDPCKVEISEDEETYRQRYWMCSNFAWEPTPKQRRSNFITPPPLCDFEQWIDTEVKESDKRLLQGLKEWDAERAEILEKRRREEAQKREHKEEEERRRVAAAREEREKKLERVRRAKAAIDENPDAQRKGKWPRCTQ
;
A
#
# COMPACT_ATOMS: atom_id res chain seq x y z
N MET A 1 -48.27 2.16 -7.01
CA MET A 1 -47.99 3.43 -7.72
C MET A 1 -47.76 4.50 -6.65
N CYS A 2 -46.71 5.31 -6.79
CA CYS A 2 -46.44 6.42 -5.86
C CYS A 2 -47.36 7.62 -6.16
N PHE A 3 -47.33 8.64 -5.30
CA PHE A 3 -48.16 9.85 -5.46
C PHE A 3 -47.71 10.78 -6.60
N CYS A 4 -46.56 10.52 -7.24
CA CYS A 4 -46.03 11.36 -8.33
C CYS A 4 -46.68 11.13 -9.69
N GLY A 5 -47.52 10.10 -9.84
CA GLY A 5 -48.19 9.78 -11.12
C GLY A 5 -47.31 9.03 -12.13
N ASP A 6 -45.99 9.17 -12.07
CA ASP A 6 -45.05 8.39 -12.89
C ASP A 6 -44.92 6.93 -12.40
N PRO A 7 -44.65 5.96 -13.31
CA PRO A 7 -44.36 4.58 -12.92
C PRO A 7 -43.15 4.52 -11.98
N CYS A 8 -43.29 3.78 -10.88
CA CYS A 8 -42.17 3.45 -10.00
C CYS A 8 -41.18 2.53 -10.75
N LYS A 9 -39.89 2.68 -10.45
CA LYS A 9 -38.84 1.79 -10.96
C LYS A 9 -38.57 0.67 -9.96
N VAL A 10 -37.97 -0.43 -10.43
CA VAL A 10 -37.47 -1.52 -9.58
C VAL A 10 -35.98 -1.30 -9.38
N GLU A 11 -35.55 -1.27 -8.12
CA GLU A 11 -34.15 -1.32 -7.74
C GLU A 11 -33.83 -2.63 -7.01
N ILE A 12 -32.55 -2.96 -6.93
CA ILE A 12 -32.03 -4.16 -6.29
C ILE A 12 -31.13 -3.71 -5.14
N SER A 13 -31.37 -4.24 -3.94
CA SER A 13 -30.54 -3.91 -2.79
C SER A 13 -29.17 -4.56 -2.87
N GLU A 14 -28.14 -3.80 -2.49
CA GLU A 14 -26.76 -4.26 -2.31
C GLU A 14 -26.40 -4.47 -0.83
N ASP A 15 -27.30 -4.12 0.09
CA ASP A 15 -27.09 -4.28 1.52
C ASP A 15 -27.07 -5.75 1.90
N GLU A 16 -26.24 -6.12 2.87
CA GLU A 16 -26.07 -7.52 3.27
C GLU A 16 -27.37 -8.19 3.76
N GLU A 17 -28.17 -7.48 4.55
CA GLU A 17 -29.40 -8.01 5.14
C GLU A 17 -30.52 -8.18 4.11
N THR A 18 -30.50 -7.37 3.05
CA THR A 18 -31.50 -7.35 1.99
C THR A 18 -30.92 -7.70 0.62
N TYR A 19 -29.80 -8.41 0.60
CA TYR A 19 -28.98 -8.57 -0.59
C TYR A 19 -29.76 -9.14 -1.77
N ARG A 20 -29.74 -8.41 -2.88
CA ARG A 20 -30.45 -8.70 -4.13
C ARG A 20 -31.98 -8.76 -4.03
N GLN A 21 -32.57 -8.36 -2.92
CA GLN A 21 -34.02 -8.15 -2.85
C GLN A 21 -34.40 -6.96 -3.71
N ARG A 22 -35.51 -7.12 -4.43
CA ARG A 22 -36.06 -6.07 -5.28
C ARG A 22 -37.04 -5.24 -4.48
N TYR A 23 -37.06 -3.95 -4.78
CA TYR A 23 -38.04 -3.02 -4.23
C TYR A 23 -38.47 -2.02 -5.29
N TRP A 24 -39.72 -1.59 -5.20
CA TRP A 24 -40.21 -0.45 -5.93
C TRP A 24 -39.67 0.82 -5.28
N MET A 25 -39.15 1.73 -6.11
CA MET A 25 -38.70 3.05 -5.71
C MET A 25 -39.33 4.09 -6.64
N CYS A 26 -39.69 5.27 -6.10
CA CYS A 26 -40.10 6.37 -6.96
C CYS A 26 -38.97 6.77 -7.92
N SER A 27 -39.30 7.04 -9.18
CA SER A 27 -38.33 7.59 -10.14
C SER A 27 -37.81 8.98 -9.73
N ASN A 28 -38.55 9.68 -8.86
CA ASN A 28 -38.21 10.97 -8.27
C ASN A 28 -37.74 10.84 -6.79
N PHE A 29 -37.18 9.68 -6.41
CA PHE A 29 -36.64 9.43 -5.06
C PHE A 29 -35.39 10.27 -4.76
N ALA A 30 -34.47 10.32 -5.71
CA ALA A 30 -33.30 11.19 -5.68
C ALA A 30 -33.27 12.03 -6.95
N TRP A 31 -33.40 13.35 -6.80
CA TRP A 31 -33.30 14.25 -7.92
C TRP A 31 -31.82 14.49 -8.25
N GLU A 32 -31.41 14.03 -9.43
CA GLU A 32 -30.10 14.34 -9.98
C GLU A 32 -30.21 15.38 -11.11
N PRO A 33 -29.68 16.61 -10.94
CA PRO A 33 -29.71 17.59 -12.01
C PRO A 33 -28.86 17.15 -13.19
N THR A 34 -29.41 17.31 -14.40
CA THR A 34 -28.66 17.07 -15.64
C THR A 34 -27.48 18.04 -15.76
N PRO A 35 -26.41 17.68 -16.51
CA PRO A 35 -25.26 18.56 -16.70
C PRO A 35 -25.61 19.96 -17.25
N LYS A 36 -26.68 20.08 -18.05
CA LYS A 36 -27.20 21.36 -18.54
C LYS A 36 -27.86 22.16 -17.43
N GLN A 37 -28.68 21.52 -16.60
CA GLN A 37 -29.33 22.17 -15.46
C GLN A 37 -28.29 22.67 -14.46
N ARG A 38 -27.25 21.87 -14.14
CA ARG A 38 -26.15 22.27 -13.24
C ARG A 38 -25.42 23.56 -13.66
N ARG A 39 -25.45 23.91 -14.95
CA ARG A 39 -24.85 25.16 -15.48
C ARG A 39 -25.75 26.38 -15.31
N SER A 40 -27.01 26.19 -14.94
CA SER A 40 -27.98 27.26 -14.71
C SER A 40 -27.99 27.64 -13.22
N ASN A 41 -27.95 28.94 -12.92
CA ASN A 41 -27.98 29.45 -11.55
C ASN A 41 -29.37 29.39 -10.89
N PHE A 42 -30.41 29.01 -11.64
CA PHE A 42 -31.78 28.89 -11.16
C PHE A 42 -32.26 27.46 -11.36
N ILE A 43 -32.06 26.62 -10.34
CA ILE A 43 -32.67 25.30 -10.28
C ILE A 43 -33.36 25.16 -8.93
N THR A 44 -34.68 25.01 -8.97
CA THR A 44 -35.45 24.51 -7.82
C THR A 44 -35.58 23.00 -7.98
N PRO A 45 -35.01 22.19 -7.08
CA PRO A 45 -35.21 20.75 -7.13
C PRO A 45 -36.71 20.44 -7.03
N PRO A 46 -37.24 19.50 -7.84
CA PRO A 46 -38.59 19.01 -7.66
C PRO A 46 -38.73 18.39 -6.26
N PRO A 47 -39.93 18.45 -5.66
CA PRO A 47 -40.18 17.79 -4.39
C PRO A 47 -39.91 16.30 -4.55
N LEU A 48 -38.99 15.75 -3.75
CA LEU A 48 -38.66 14.33 -3.80
C LEU A 48 -39.83 13.48 -3.28
N CYS A 49 -39.95 12.27 -3.80
CA CYS A 49 -40.90 11.28 -3.28
C CYS A 49 -40.13 10.09 -2.73
N ASP A 50 -40.24 9.92 -1.42
CA ASP A 50 -39.62 8.87 -0.61
C ASP A 50 -40.34 7.53 -0.70
N PHE A 51 -41.19 7.32 -1.71
CA PHE A 51 -41.90 6.07 -1.87
C PHE A 51 -40.92 4.93 -2.14
N GLU A 52 -40.86 3.99 -1.20
CA GLU A 52 -40.16 2.71 -1.30
C GLU A 52 -41.08 1.59 -0.80
N GLN A 53 -41.09 0.48 -1.54
CA GLN A 53 -41.86 -0.70 -1.14
C GLN A 53 -41.17 -1.98 -1.61
N TRP A 54 -40.86 -2.86 -0.66
CA TRP A 54 -40.25 -4.15 -0.96
C TRP A 54 -41.16 -5.05 -1.82
N ILE A 55 -40.55 -5.66 -2.84
CA ILE A 55 -41.18 -6.68 -3.69
C ILE A 55 -40.89 -8.06 -3.13
N ASP A 56 -39.61 -8.31 -2.81
CA ASP A 56 -39.17 -9.55 -2.20
C ASP A 56 -39.07 -9.34 -0.69
N THR A 57 -39.66 -10.22 0.12
CA THR A 57 -39.63 -10.12 1.60
C THR A 57 -38.48 -10.91 2.22
N GLU A 58 -37.90 -11.86 1.47
CA GLU A 58 -36.79 -12.70 1.95
C GLU A 58 -35.65 -12.74 0.93
N VAL A 59 -34.40 -12.74 1.42
CA VAL A 59 -33.22 -12.95 0.59
C VAL A 59 -33.16 -14.43 0.18
N LYS A 60 -32.98 -14.69 -1.11
CA LYS A 60 -32.86 -16.06 -1.63
C LYS A 60 -31.61 -16.73 -1.07
N GLU A 61 -31.74 -18.00 -0.74
CA GLU A 61 -30.62 -18.80 -0.22
C GLU A 61 -29.41 -18.84 -1.18
N SER A 62 -29.66 -18.82 -2.49
CA SER A 62 -28.60 -18.71 -3.50
C SER A 62 -27.81 -17.40 -3.41
N ASP A 63 -28.50 -16.30 -3.12
CA ASP A 63 -27.89 -14.98 -3.02
C ASP A 63 -27.11 -14.84 -1.70
N LYS A 64 -27.60 -15.44 -0.60
CA LYS A 64 -26.83 -15.57 0.66
C LYS A 64 -25.52 -16.33 0.44
N ARG A 65 -25.57 -17.48 -0.23
CA ARG A 65 -24.37 -18.27 -0.57
C ARG A 65 -23.40 -17.49 -1.44
N LEU A 66 -23.91 -16.74 -2.43
CA LEU A 66 -23.09 -15.89 -3.28
C LEU A 66 -22.38 -14.80 -2.46
N LEU A 67 -23.12 -14.10 -1.59
CA LEU A 67 -22.56 -13.05 -0.73
C LEU A 67 -21.49 -13.60 0.20
N GLN A 68 -21.73 -14.77 0.80
CA GLN A 68 -20.74 -15.44 1.63
C GLN A 68 -19.48 -15.79 0.83
N GLY A 69 -19.62 -16.35 -0.38
CA GLY A 69 -18.48 -16.66 -1.24
C GLY A 69 -17.66 -15.43 -1.65
N LEU A 70 -18.32 -14.29 -1.89
CA LEU A 70 -17.64 -13.02 -2.17
C LEU A 70 -16.80 -12.55 -0.97
N LYS A 71 -17.36 -12.66 0.25
CA LYS A 71 -16.65 -12.31 1.50
C LYS A 71 -15.43 -13.19 1.74
N GLU A 72 -15.58 -14.50 1.52
CA GLU A 72 -14.47 -15.46 1.65
C GLU A 72 -13.36 -15.14 0.64
N TRP A 73 -13.72 -14.82 -0.60
CA TRP A 73 -12.75 -14.45 -1.63
C TRP A 73 -12.04 -13.12 -1.34
N ASP A 74 -12.76 -12.11 -0.84
CA ASP A 74 -12.16 -10.84 -0.42
C ASP A 74 -11.20 -11.04 0.77
N ALA A 75 -11.56 -11.90 1.71
CA ALA A 75 -10.69 -12.27 2.83
C ALA A 75 -9.41 -12.98 2.34
N GLU A 76 -9.54 -13.98 1.46
CA GLU A 76 -8.39 -14.69 0.87
C GLU A 76 -7.45 -13.70 0.15
N ARG A 77 -8.01 -12.78 -0.65
CA ARG A 77 -7.22 -11.75 -1.32
C ARG A 77 -6.53 -10.82 -0.34
N ALA A 78 -7.20 -10.43 0.73
CA ALA A 78 -6.62 -9.59 1.77
C ALA A 78 -5.43 -10.29 2.46
N GLU A 79 -5.55 -11.58 2.77
CA GLU A 79 -4.47 -12.39 3.34
C GLU A 79 -3.27 -12.49 2.40
N ILE A 80 -3.49 -12.73 1.11
CA ILE A 80 -2.42 -12.79 0.11
C ILE A 80 -1.67 -11.45 0.04
N LEU A 81 -2.39 -10.33 0.03
CA LEU A 81 -1.79 -9.00 0.00
C LEU A 81 -1.03 -8.71 1.30
N GLU A 82 -1.55 -9.13 2.45
CA GLU A 82 -0.87 -8.98 3.72
C GLU A 82 0.43 -9.79 3.78
N LYS A 83 0.41 -11.05 3.33
CA LYS A 83 1.60 -11.88 3.25
C LYS A 83 2.68 -11.25 2.38
N ARG A 84 2.31 -10.71 1.21
CA ARG A 84 3.24 -9.98 0.34
C ARG A 84 3.85 -8.77 1.04
N ARG A 85 3.05 -7.97 1.75
CA ARG A 85 3.56 -6.82 2.52
C ARG A 85 4.56 -7.25 3.60
N ARG A 86 4.28 -8.35 4.32
CA ARG A 86 5.18 -8.90 5.34
C ARG A 86 6.50 -9.38 4.72
N GLU A 87 6.44 -10.11 3.61
CA GLU A 87 7.64 -10.58 2.90
C GLU A 87 8.48 -9.41 2.34
N GLU A 88 7.84 -8.38 1.78
CA GLU A 88 8.54 -7.19 1.32
C GLU A 88 9.19 -6.41 2.47
N ALA A 89 8.51 -6.28 3.61
CA ALA A 89 9.08 -5.66 4.81
C ALA A 89 10.31 -6.44 5.30
N GLN A 90 10.22 -7.78 5.41
CA GLN A 90 11.35 -8.62 5.81
C GLN A 90 12.53 -8.52 4.84
N LYS A 91 12.27 -8.47 3.52
CA LYS A 91 13.33 -8.28 2.51
C LYS A 91 14.00 -6.92 2.65
N ARG A 92 13.23 -5.86 2.93
CA ARG A 92 13.79 -4.52 3.18
C ARG A 92 14.66 -4.51 4.43
N GLU A 93 14.17 -5.04 5.54
CA GLU A 93 14.92 -5.14 6.79
C GLU A 93 16.24 -5.92 6.62
N HIS A 94 16.18 -7.09 5.95
CA HIS A 94 17.38 -7.88 5.67
C HIS A 94 18.38 -7.09 4.81
N LYS A 95 17.91 -6.40 3.76
CA LYS A 95 18.77 -5.59 2.90
C LYS A 95 19.41 -4.42 3.66
N GLU A 96 18.65 -3.74 4.50
CA GLU A 96 19.16 -2.65 5.33
C GLU A 96 20.17 -3.15 6.36
N GLU A 97 19.93 -4.31 6.96
CA GLU A 97 20.89 -4.93 7.88
C GLU A 97 22.18 -5.32 7.17
N GLU A 98 22.08 -5.91 5.99
CA GLU A 98 23.26 -6.25 5.19
C GLU A 98 24.05 -4.99 4.80
N GLU A 99 23.36 -3.91 4.43
CA GLU A 99 23.99 -2.62 4.17
C GLU A 99 24.69 -2.06 5.41
N ARG A 100 24.04 -2.10 6.58
CA ARG A 100 24.67 -1.70 7.86
C ARG A 100 25.93 -2.51 8.13
N ARG A 101 25.91 -3.82 7.92
CA ARG A 101 27.09 -4.70 8.08
C ARG A 101 28.19 -4.35 7.09
N ARG A 102 27.87 -4.10 5.82
CA ARG A 102 28.85 -3.68 4.79
C ARG A 102 29.50 -2.34 5.15
N VAL A 103 28.72 -1.36 5.60
CA VAL A 103 29.22 -0.05 6.04
C VAL A 103 30.11 -0.19 7.27
N ALA A 104 29.73 -1.01 8.26
CA ALA A 104 30.54 -1.27 9.44
C ALA A 104 31.88 -1.92 9.09
N ALA A 105 31.87 -2.95 8.23
CA ALA A 105 33.08 -3.62 7.76
C ALA A 105 34.03 -2.66 7.01
N ALA A 106 33.48 -1.78 6.16
CA ALA A 106 34.28 -0.78 5.46
C ALA A 106 34.93 0.25 6.40
N ARG A 107 34.23 0.64 7.48
CA ARG A 107 34.78 1.53 8.51
C ARG A 107 35.93 0.85 9.27
N GLU A 108 35.75 -0.40 9.69
CA GLU A 108 36.77 -1.18 10.39
C GLU A 108 38.01 -1.39 9.50
N GLU A 109 37.82 -1.68 8.21
CA GLU A 109 38.91 -1.83 7.23
C GLU A 109 39.72 -0.53 7.11
N ARG A 110 39.03 0.61 7.00
CA ARG A 110 39.67 1.93 6.96
C ARG A 110 40.44 2.22 8.25
N GLU A 111 39.89 1.88 9.40
CA GLU A 111 40.57 2.06 10.69
C GLU A 111 41.83 1.19 10.80
N LYS A 112 41.78 -0.08 10.39
CA LYS A 112 42.95 -0.96 10.32
C LYS A 112 44.05 -0.39 9.42
N LYS A 113 43.69 0.15 8.26
CA LYS A 113 44.65 0.84 7.36
C LYS A 113 45.29 2.05 8.05
N LEU A 114 44.49 2.90 8.69
CA LEU A 114 44.99 4.07 9.41
C LEU A 114 45.92 3.66 10.56
N GLU A 115 45.57 2.62 11.31
CA GLU A 115 46.38 2.10 12.39
C GLU A 115 47.72 1.55 11.89
N ARG A 116 47.72 0.84 10.75
CA ARG A 116 48.98 0.41 10.10
C ARG A 116 49.87 1.59 9.73
N VAL A 117 49.28 2.68 9.22
CA VAL A 117 50.01 3.92 8.92
C VAL A 117 50.57 4.56 10.19
N ARG A 118 49.78 4.64 11.29
CA ARG A 118 50.24 5.16 12.58
C ARG A 118 51.43 4.36 13.13
N ARG A 119 51.35 3.02 13.08
CA ARG A 119 52.44 2.13 13.52
C ARG A 119 53.69 2.30 12.68
N ALA A 120 53.55 2.38 11.35
CA ALA A 120 54.68 2.63 10.46
C ALA A 120 55.33 3.98 10.74
N LYS A 121 54.54 5.02 11.00
CA LYS A 121 55.04 6.35 11.38
C LYS A 121 55.79 6.30 12.72
N ALA A 122 55.19 5.70 13.76
CA ALA A 122 55.83 5.55 15.07
C ALA A 122 57.18 4.82 14.97
N ALA A 123 57.26 3.76 14.16
CA ALA A 123 58.52 3.03 13.94
C ALA A 123 59.61 3.89 13.25
N ILE A 124 59.24 4.82 12.37
CA ILE A 124 60.18 5.78 11.76
C ILE A 124 60.62 6.83 12.78
N ASP A 125 59.68 7.37 13.56
CA ASP A 125 59.96 8.38 14.59
C ASP A 125 60.86 7.80 15.71
N GLU A 126 60.68 6.53 16.09
CA GLU A 126 61.50 5.82 17.10
C GLU A 126 62.90 5.39 16.57
N ASN A 127 63.06 5.18 15.27
CA ASN A 127 64.34 4.80 14.65
C ASN A 127 64.66 5.65 13.40
N PRO A 128 64.99 6.94 13.58
CA PRO A 128 65.27 7.86 12.47
C PRO A 128 66.53 7.48 11.66
N ASP A 129 67.46 6.72 12.26
CA ASP A 129 68.68 6.24 11.58
C ASP A 129 68.45 5.00 10.68
N ALA A 130 67.32 4.30 10.79
CA ALA A 130 67.00 3.16 9.92
C ALA A 130 66.78 3.58 8.45
N GLN A 131 66.23 4.78 8.20
CA GLN A 131 66.14 5.35 6.84
C GLN A 131 67.53 5.76 6.29
N ARG A 132 68.49 6.06 7.16
CA ARG A 132 69.80 6.62 6.81
C ARG A 132 70.83 5.54 6.43
N LYS A 133 70.61 4.29 6.83
CA LYS A 133 71.48 3.14 6.49
C LYS A 133 71.16 2.55 5.11
N GLY A 134 71.00 3.40 4.10
CA GLY A 134 70.89 3.01 2.69
C GLY A 134 72.23 2.72 2.02
N LYS A 135 73.08 1.86 2.61
CA LYS A 135 74.22 1.27 1.88
C LYS A 135 73.74 -0.02 1.23
N TRP A 136 73.23 0.07 0.01
CA TRP A 136 73.11 -1.10 -0.86
C TRP A 136 74.51 -1.64 -1.15
N PRO A 137 74.80 -2.93 -0.92
CA PRO A 137 76.08 -3.50 -1.36
C PRO A 137 76.13 -3.36 -2.88
N ARG A 138 77.14 -2.68 -3.41
CA ARG A 138 77.40 -2.75 -4.85
C ARG A 138 77.81 -4.18 -5.15
N CYS A 139 77.04 -4.83 -6.02
CA CYS A 139 77.49 -6.04 -6.70
C CYS A 139 78.80 -5.69 -7.41
N THR A 140 79.92 -6.20 -6.92
CA THR A 140 81.20 -6.18 -7.64
C THR A 140 81.20 -7.35 -8.62
N GLN A 141 81.42 -7.01 -9.89
CA GLN A 141 81.59 -7.90 -11.02
C GLN A 141 82.88 -8.74 -10.90
#